data_AF-A0A7V0S660-F1
#
_entry.id   AF-A0A7V0S660-F1
#
_cell.length_a   1.000
_cell.length_b   1.000
_cell.length_c   1.000
_cell.angle_alpha   90.00
_cell.angle_beta   90.00
_cell.angle_gamma   90.00
#
_symmetry.space_group_name_H-M   'P 1'
#
loop_
_entity.id
_entity.type
_entity.pdbx_description
1 polymer ?
#
loop_
_entity_poly.entity_id
_entity_poly.type
_entity_poly.pdbx_seq_one_letter_code
_entity_poly.pdbx_strand_id
1 'polypeptide(L)'
;NLIPDKYILYANYPNPFNPETTIKYGLPEESFVTISIFDINGRQVETLVNQTQAAGYYTISWQASKFVSGIYFYRIVVKNPAKGGAGDFQQVRKCILLK
;
A
#
# COMPACT_ATOMS: atom_id res chain seq x y z
N ASN A 1 1.31 1.35 22.87
CA ASN A 1 1.33 1.46 21.39
C ASN A 1 1.74 0.12 20.81
N LEU A 2 0.95 -0.42 19.88
CA LEU A 2 1.27 -1.68 19.20
C LEU A 2 2.21 -1.37 18.02
N ILE A 3 3.44 -1.87 18.09
CA ILE A 3 4.44 -1.78 17.02
C ILE A 3 4.53 -3.16 16.36
N PRO A 4 4.46 -3.27 15.02
CA PRO A 4 4.62 -4.55 14.34
C PRO A 4 6.07 -5.03 14.43
N ASP A 5 6.27 -6.35 14.49
CA ASP A 5 7.63 -6.94 14.52
C ASP A 5 8.36 -6.89 13.17
N LYS A 6 7.60 -6.69 12.08
CA LYS A 6 8.12 -6.69 10.71
C LYS A 6 7.29 -5.80 9.80
N TYR A 7 7.87 -5.40 8.68
CA TYR A 7 7.13 -4.82 7.58
C TYR A 7 6.04 -5.80 7.10
N ILE A 8 4.82 -5.29 6.94
CA ILE A 8 3.70 -6.10 6.47
C ILE A 8 2.71 -5.26 5.67
N LEU A 9 2.28 -5.77 4.51
CA LEU A 9 1.13 -5.26 3.78
C LEU A 9 0.01 -6.30 3.85
N TYR A 10 -1.14 -5.89 4.35
CA TYR A 10 -2.32 -6.75 4.44
C TYR A 10 -3.10 -6.77 3.13
N ALA A 11 -3.94 -7.80 2.96
CA ALA A 11 -4.94 -7.78 1.90
C ALA A 11 -5.90 -6.60 2.11
N ASN A 12 -6.31 -5.97 1.02
CA ASN A 12 -7.28 -4.90 1.05
C ASN A 12 -8.66 -5.49 1.38
N TYR A 13 -9.48 -4.72 2.09
CA TYR A 13 -10.85 -5.11 2.42
C TYR A 13 -11.79 -3.91 2.26
N PRO A 14 -12.95 -4.09 1.60
CA PRO A 14 -13.40 -5.31 0.90
C PRO A 14 -12.55 -5.64 -0.35
N ASN A 15 -12.63 -6.88 -0.85
CA ASN A 15 -12.06 -7.31 -2.13
C ASN A 15 -12.82 -8.54 -2.67
N PRO A 16 -13.56 -8.47 -3.79
CA PRO A 16 -13.77 -7.30 -4.64
C PRO A 16 -14.41 -6.10 -3.91
N PHE A 17 -14.26 -4.89 -4.43
CA PHE A 17 -14.75 -3.66 -3.79
C PHE A 17 -15.46 -2.71 -4.76
N ASN A 18 -16.30 -1.81 -4.22
CA ASN A 18 -17.04 -0.79 -4.98
C ASN A 18 -17.31 0.48 -4.16
N PRO A 19 -16.88 1.67 -4.60
CA PRO A 19 -15.61 1.93 -5.26
C PRO A 19 -14.47 2.11 -4.24
N GLU A 20 -14.73 1.88 -2.95
CA GLU A 20 -13.77 2.09 -1.86
C GLU A 20 -13.23 0.76 -1.30
N THR A 21 -11.92 0.70 -1.05
CA THR A 21 -11.30 -0.36 -0.25
C THR A 21 -10.32 0.24 0.75
N THR A 22 -10.15 -0.45 1.87
CA THR A 22 -9.12 -0.12 2.85
C THR A 22 -7.86 -0.95 2.61
N ILE A 23 -6.68 -0.33 2.70
CA ILE A 23 -5.37 -0.97 2.69
C ILE A 23 -4.71 -0.74 4.06
N LYS A 24 -4.26 -1.82 4.70
CA LYS A 24 -3.56 -1.78 5.98
C LYS A 24 -2.11 -2.22 5.81
N TYR A 25 -1.21 -1.60 6.55
CA TYR A 25 0.20 -1.98 6.59
C TYR A 25 0.82 -1.65 7.95
N GLY A 26 1.95 -2.28 8.24
CA GLY A 26 2.71 -2.09 9.48
C GLY A 26 4.18 -1.78 9.22
N LEU A 27 4.73 -0.86 10.00
CA LEU A 27 6.12 -0.42 9.98
C LEU A 27 6.76 -0.69 11.36
N PRO A 28 7.80 -1.54 11.47
CA PRO A 28 8.46 -1.84 12.74
C PRO A 28 9.37 -0.71 13.23
N GLU A 29 9.71 0.21 12.34
CA GLU A 29 10.64 1.32 12.55
C GLU A 29 10.22 2.52 11.69
N GLU A 30 10.76 3.71 11.96
CA GLU A 30 10.53 4.87 11.10
C GLU A 30 11.04 4.58 9.68
N SER A 31 10.24 4.92 8.68
CA SER A 31 10.56 4.62 7.28
C SER A 31 9.92 5.58 6.30
N PHE A 32 10.55 5.74 5.13
CA PHE A 32 9.93 6.41 3.99
C PHE A 32 9.07 5.41 3.22
N VAL A 33 7.76 5.69 3.13
CA VAL A 33 6.77 4.78 2.54
C VAL A 33 6.20 5.38 1.26
N THR A 34 6.17 4.56 0.22
CA THR A 34 5.40 4.84 -1.01
C THR A 34 4.38 3.73 -1.23
N ILE A 35 3.10 4.09 -1.35
CA ILE A 35 2.04 3.17 -1.80
C ILE A 35 1.46 3.68 -3.10
N SER A 36 1.54 2.86 -4.14
CA SER A 36 1.09 3.21 -5.49
C SER A 36 0.16 2.14 -6.06
N ILE A 37 -0.79 2.59 -6.87
CA ILE A 37 -1.75 1.75 -7.58
C ILE A 37 -1.34 1.62 -9.04
N PHE A 38 -1.46 0.41 -9.59
CA PHE A 38 -1.15 0.05 -10.96
C PHE A 38 -2.35 -0.64 -11.60
N ASP A 39 -2.58 -0.36 -12.89
CA ASP A 39 -3.52 -1.13 -13.71
C ASP A 39 -2.89 -2.47 -14.17
N ILE A 40 -3.67 -3.31 -14.85
CA ILE A 40 -3.22 -4.64 -15.30
C ILE A 40 -2.04 -4.61 -16.28
N ASN A 41 -1.83 -3.48 -16.96
CA ASN A 41 -0.70 -3.29 -17.88
C ASN A 41 0.57 -2.80 -17.16
N GLY A 42 0.52 -2.66 -15.83
CA GLY A 42 1.64 -2.18 -15.03
C GLY A 42 1.82 -0.66 -15.07
N ARG A 43 0.86 0.10 -15.60
CA ARG A 43 0.91 1.57 -15.56
C ARG A 43 0.50 2.04 -14.17
N GLN A 44 1.32 2.90 -13.57
CA GLN A 44 0.97 3.57 -12.32
C GLN A 44 -0.18 4.55 -12.57
N VAL A 45 -1.29 4.38 -11.87
CA VAL A 45 -2.49 5.21 -12.03
C VAL A 45 -2.73 6.14 -10.85
N GLU A 46 -2.15 5.86 -9.68
CA GLU A 46 -2.29 6.69 -8.49
C GLU A 46 -1.17 6.43 -7.46
N THR A 47 -0.88 7.42 -6.63
CA THR A 47 -0.03 7.28 -5.44
C THR A 47 -0.85 7.68 -4.22
N LEU A 48 -1.01 6.77 -3.26
CA LEU A 48 -1.81 6.95 -2.05
C LEU A 48 -0.98 7.46 -0.87
N VAL A 49 0.29 7.04 -0.80
CA VAL A 49 1.23 7.45 0.27
C VAL A 49 2.58 7.73 -0.37
N ASN A 50 3.24 8.80 0.07
CA ASN A 50 4.61 9.15 -0.35
C ASN A 50 5.28 10.05 0.70
N GLN A 51 5.57 9.50 1.88
CA GLN A 51 6.09 10.28 3.00
C GLN A 51 6.83 9.41 4.03
N THR A 52 7.62 10.05 4.89
CA THR A 52 8.17 9.41 6.09
C THR A 52 7.08 9.20 7.14
N GLN A 53 7.07 8.03 7.75
CA GLN A 53 6.12 7.65 8.80
C GLN A 53 6.88 6.95 9.94
N ALA A 54 6.48 7.20 11.18
CA ALA A 54 7.02 6.54 12.36
C ALA A 54 6.68 5.04 12.39
N ALA A 55 7.25 4.31 13.35
CA ALA A 55 6.86 2.93 13.61
C ALA A 55 5.38 2.84 14.04
N GLY A 56 4.64 1.89 13.48
CA GLY A 56 3.24 1.66 13.83
C GLY A 56 2.43 0.99 12.73
N TYR A 57 1.13 0.85 13.00
CA TYR A 57 0.15 0.38 12.03
C TYR A 57 -0.57 1.54 11.36
N TYR A 58 -0.75 1.42 10.05
CA TYR A 58 -1.38 2.44 9.23
C TYR A 58 -2.54 1.84 8.44
N THR A 59 -3.55 2.68 8.21
CA THR A 59 -4.74 2.36 7.44
C THR A 59 -5.00 3.51 6.49
N ILE A 60 -5.13 3.21 5.21
CA ILE A 60 -5.47 4.18 4.16
C ILE A 60 -6.67 3.67 3.37
N SER A 61 -7.49 4.61 2.89
CA SER A 61 -8.57 4.32 1.96
C SER A 61 -8.13 4.60 0.53
N TRP A 62 -8.52 3.72 -0.39
CA TRP A 62 -8.46 3.99 -1.83
C TRP A 62 -9.86 4.21 -2.38
N GLN A 63 -10.15 5.45 -2.79
CA GLN A 63 -11.40 5.89 -3.40
C GLN A 63 -11.31 5.77 -4.92
N ALA A 64 -11.75 4.65 -5.48
CA ALA A 64 -11.52 4.31 -6.87
C ALA A 64 -12.65 4.75 -7.83
N SER A 65 -13.48 5.72 -7.44
CA SER A 65 -14.66 6.16 -8.21
C SER A 65 -14.35 6.63 -9.63
N LYS A 66 -13.12 7.11 -9.89
CA LYS A 66 -12.66 7.57 -11.22
C LYS A 66 -12.08 6.45 -12.11
N PHE A 67 -11.91 5.24 -11.59
CA PHE A 67 -11.34 4.10 -12.34
C PHE A 67 -12.45 3.15 -12.82
N VAL A 68 -12.17 2.35 -13.84
CA VAL A 68 -13.13 1.37 -14.40
C VAL A 68 -13.06 0.06 -13.61
N SER A 69 -14.11 -0.76 -13.65
CA SER A 69 -14.07 -2.12 -13.10
C SER A 69 -12.92 -2.92 -13.73
N GLY A 70 -12.21 -3.71 -12.93
CA GLY A 70 -11.06 -4.47 -13.40
C GLY A 70 -10.10 -4.91 -12.30
N ILE A 71 -9.00 -5.52 -12.73
CA ILE A 71 -7.90 -5.93 -11.85
C ILE A 71 -6.91 -4.79 -11.72
N TYR A 72 -6.55 -4.49 -10.48
CA TYR A 72 -5.53 -3.53 -10.11
C TYR A 72 -4.52 -4.17 -9.18
N PHE A 73 -3.38 -3.52 -9.02
CA PHE A 73 -2.36 -3.89 -8.07
C PHE A 73 -2.00 -2.69 -7.20
N TYR A 74 -1.86 -2.90 -5.89
CA TYR A 74 -1.24 -1.92 -5.01
C TYR A 74 0.12 -2.44 -4.58
N ARG A 75 1.11 -1.56 -4.64
CA ARG A 75 2.49 -1.84 -4.26
C ARG A 75 2.87 -0.92 -3.11
N ILE A 76 3.44 -1.50 -2.07
CA ILE A 76 4.19 -0.76 -1.06
C ILE A 76 5.68 -0.89 -1.35
N VAL A 77 6.40 0.23 -1.23
CA VAL A 77 7.86 0.29 -1.13
C VAL A 77 8.17 1.05 0.15
N VAL A 78 9.03 0.47 0.98
CA VAL A 78 9.47 1.04 2.25
C VAL A 78 10.98 1.12 2.22
N LYS A 79 11.52 2.31 2.43
CA LYS A 79 12.95 2.56 2.51
C LYS A 79 13.31 3.00 3.91
N ASN A 80 14.30 2.34 4.49
CA ASN A 80 14.85 2.74 5.78
C ASN A 80 16.03 3.71 5.57
N PRO A 81 15.91 5.00 5.96
CA PRO A 81 16.98 5.97 5.78
C PRO A 81 18.26 5.60 6.56
N ALA A 82 18.13 4.94 7.71
CA ALA A 82 19.25 4.57 8.58
C ALA A 82 20.03 3.34 8.09
N LYS A 83 19.45 2.51 7.21
CA LYS A 83 20.07 1.27 6.72
C LYS A 83 20.70 1.37 5.33
N GLY A 84 20.79 2.57 4.76
CA GLY A 84 21.51 2.81 3.49
C GLY A 84 21.03 1.96 2.30
N GLY A 85 19.77 1.55 2.28
CA GLY A 85 19.17 0.68 1.25
C GLY A 85 19.28 -0.83 1.50
N ALA A 86 20.14 -1.28 2.43
CA ALA A 86 20.21 -2.66 2.89
C ALA A 86 19.07 -2.93 3.90
N GLY A 87 17.84 -2.94 3.41
CA GLY A 87 16.64 -3.06 4.24
C GLY A 87 15.35 -2.60 3.58
N ASP A 88 15.37 -2.28 2.29
CA ASP A 88 14.17 -1.88 1.55
C ASP A 88 13.17 -3.05 1.50
N PHE A 89 11.94 -2.79 1.93
CA PHE A 89 10.83 -3.75 1.84
C PHE A 89 9.92 -3.37 0.68
N GLN A 90 9.58 -4.36 -0.15
CA GLN A 90 8.60 -4.20 -1.22
C GLN A 90 7.61 -5.35 -1.21
N GLN A 91 6.33 -5.03 -1.36
CA GLN A 91 5.28 -6.03 -1.55
C GLN A 91 4.24 -5.51 -2.54
N VAL A 92 3.72 -6.40 -3.38
CA VAL A 92 2.64 -6.14 -4.33
C VAL A 92 1.47 -7.06 -3.99
N ARG A 93 0.25 -6.54 -4.08
CA ARG A 93 -0.97 -7.32 -3.93
C ARG A 93 -1.99 -6.93 -5.00
N LYS A 94 -2.78 -7.92 -5.41
CA LYS A 94 -3.88 -7.78 -6.37
C LYS A 94 -5.16 -7.34 -5.66
N CYS A 95 -5.93 -6.44 -6.27
CA CYS A 95 -7.30 -6.10 -5.89
C CYS A 95 -8.22 -6.08 -7.12
N ILE A 96 -9.52 -6.24 -6.88
CA ILE A 96 -10.55 -6.31 -7.92
C ILE A 96 -11.58 -5.21 -7.65
N LEU A 97 -11.64 -4.20 -8.51
CA LEU A 97 -12.68 -3.17 -8.50
C LEU A 97 -13.87 -3.68 -9.32
N LEU A 98 -15.06 -3.71 -8.70
CA LEU A 98 -16.29 -4.16 -9.33
C LEU A 98 -17.39 -3.12 -9.07
N LYS A 99 -17.61 -2.23 -10.04
CA LYS A 99 -18.72 -1.26 -10.01
C LYS A 99 -20.05 -1.88 -10.38
#